data_AF-A0A817MXY8-F1
#
_entry.id   AF-A0A817MXY8-F1
#
_cell.length_a   1.000
_cell.length_b   1.000
_cell.length_c   1.000
_cell.angle_alpha   90.00
_cell.angle_beta   90.00
_cell.angle_gamma   90.00
#
_symmetry.space_group_name_H-M   'P 1'
#
loop_
_entity.id
_entity.type
_entity.pdbx_description
1 polymer ?
#
loop_
_entity_poly.entity_id
_entity_poly.type
_entity_poly.pdbx_seq_one_letter_code
_entity_poly.pdbx_strand_id
1 'polypeptide(L)'
;HAFTKYCKDRCVLPKLNNQQQIILYGPINNVYEVDQKYQLINALIQEKTNLLSVFSKNISFNNFNIMLSYSPDDTIISHHLVNRLIDEDFSVSINLNQSTKFNRTLQEINKSNCIILCLSKNYFEDELCEKEAKYAHEIGKSLIPVKVQN
;
A
#
# COMPACT_ATOMS: atom_id res chain seq x y z
N HIS A 1 18.65 1.78 -3.45
CA HIS A 1 19.80 1.72 -4.38
C HIS A 1 20.28 3.10 -4.87
N ALA A 2 19.39 4.05 -5.19
CA ALA A 2 19.77 5.37 -5.71
C ALA A 2 20.46 6.31 -4.70
N PHE A 3 19.96 6.40 -3.45
CA PHE A 3 20.55 7.26 -2.42
C PHE A 3 21.97 6.82 -2.02
N THR A 4 22.19 5.51 -1.84
CA THR A 4 23.53 4.98 -1.53
C THR A 4 24.55 5.29 -2.63
N LYS A 5 24.13 5.25 -3.91
CA LYS A 5 24.98 5.65 -5.04
C LYS A 5 25.30 7.14 -4.97
N TYR A 6 24.29 7.98 -4.73
CA TYR A 6 24.47 9.42 -4.57
C TYR A 6 25.44 9.81 -3.44
N CYS A 7 25.41 9.10 -2.31
CA CYS A 7 26.37 9.31 -1.22
C CYS A 7 27.79 8.93 -1.65
N LYS A 8 27.97 7.79 -2.34
CA LYS A 8 29.27 7.35 -2.85
C LYS A 8 29.87 8.35 -3.83
N ASP A 9 29.06 8.89 -4.75
CA ASP A 9 29.49 9.90 -5.72
C ASP A 9 29.99 11.20 -5.04
N ARG A 10 29.63 11.42 -3.76
CA ARG A 10 30.03 12.56 -2.94
C ARG A 10 31.05 12.22 -1.86
N CYS A 11 31.63 11.02 -1.91
CA CYS A 11 32.56 10.54 -0.87
C CYS A 11 31.96 10.57 0.55
N VAL A 12 30.64 10.33 0.66
CA VAL A 12 29.92 10.23 1.93
C VAL A 12 29.50 8.77 2.16
N LEU A 13 29.79 8.26 3.35
CA LEU A 13 29.41 6.93 3.81
C LEU A 13 28.21 7.02 4.74
N PRO A 14 27.02 6.55 4.33
CA PRO A 14 25.87 6.42 5.22
C PRO A 14 25.99 5.13 6.05
N LYS A 15 25.74 5.22 7.36
CA LYS A 15 25.59 4.07 8.27
C LYS A 15 24.35 4.24 9.14
N LEU A 16 23.76 3.13 9.56
CA LEU A 16 22.70 3.16 10.56
C LEU A 16 23.31 3.06 11.97
N ASN A 17 22.79 3.84 12.91
CA ASN A 17 23.10 3.66 14.32
C ASN A 17 22.20 2.58 14.95
N ASN A 18 22.43 2.30 16.23
CA ASN A 18 21.65 1.31 16.99
C ASN A 18 20.15 1.67 17.12
N GLN A 19 19.77 2.91 16.83
CA GLN A 19 18.40 3.41 16.83
C GLN A 19 17.81 3.49 15.40
N GLN A 20 18.44 2.86 14.42
CA GLN A 20 18.03 2.87 13.00
C GLN A 20 18.01 4.26 12.35
N GLN A 21 18.79 5.21 12.87
CA GLN A 21 18.96 6.53 12.27
C GLN A 21 20.20 6.55 11.37
N ILE A 22 20.12 7.26 10.24
CA ILE A 22 21.25 7.42 9.33
C ILE A 22 22.24 8.43 9.91
N ILE A 23 23.50 8.01 9.99
CA ILE A 23 24.68 8.83 10.26
C ILE A 23 25.52 8.90 8.99
N LEU A 24 25.98 10.11 8.63
CA LEU A 24 26.77 10.38 7.45
C LEU A 24 28.22 10.69 7.83
N TYR A 25 29.17 10.00 7.19
CA TYR A 25 30.61 10.22 7.39
C TYR A 25 31.26 10.69 6.09
N GLY A 26 32.01 11.79 6.13
CA GLY A 26 32.72 12.33 4.95
C GLY A 26 33.17 13.78 5.15
N PRO A 27 33.66 14.45 4.10
CA PRO A 27 33.98 15.87 4.13
C PRO A 27 32.75 16.70 4.51
N ILE A 28 32.93 17.73 5.36
CA ILE A 28 31.80 18.45 5.99
C ILE A 28 30.83 19.07 4.99
N ASN A 29 31.35 19.65 3.90
CA ASN A 29 30.52 20.25 2.85
C ASN A 29 29.68 19.20 2.11
N ASN A 30 30.25 18.02 1.87
CA ASN A 30 29.56 16.94 1.17
C ASN A 30 28.54 16.26 2.08
N VAL A 31 28.86 16.12 3.37
CA VAL A 31 27.92 15.62 4.39
C VAL A 31 26.71 16.55 4.47
N TYR A 32 26.94 17.87 4.49
CA TYR A 32 25.87 18.86 4.52
C TYR A 32 24.96 18.76 3.28
N GLU A 33 25.53 18.67 2.08
CA GLU A 33 24.76 18.50 0.83
C GLU A 33 23.95 17.20 0.81
N VAL A 34 24.55 16.09 1.29
CA VAL A 34 23.86 14.79 1.35
C VAL A 34 22.75 14.80 2.40
N ASP A 35 22.96 15.45 3.54
CA ASP A 35 21.94 15.59 4.58
C ASP A 35 20.75 16.41 4.08
N GLN A 36 20.96 17.56 3.43
CA GLN A 36 19.86 18.35 2.84
C GLN A 36 19.00 17.52 1.88
N LYS A 37 19.63 16.73 1.00
CA LYS A 37 18.89 15.85 0.09
C LYS A 37 18.14 14.75 0.83
N TYR A 38 18.75 14.17 1.87
CA TYR A 38 18.10 13.16 2.70
C TYR A 38 16.86 13.73 3.40
N GLN A 39 16.95 14.92 3.98
CA GLN A 39 15.82 15.61 4.59
C GLN A 39 14.70 15.86 3.58
N LEU A 40 15.03 16.31 2.36
CA LEU A 40 14.04 16.51 1.30
C LEU A 40 13.34 15.20 0.91
N ILE A 41 14.09 14.11 0.76
CA ILE A 41 13.52 12.79 0.45
C ILE A 41 12.58 12.33 1.56
N ASN A 42 12.97 12.51 2.83
CA ASN A 42 12.12 12.15 3.96
C ASN A 42 10.87 13.01 4.05
N ALA A 43 10.98 14.32 3.80
CA ALA A 43 9.84 15.22 3.77
C ALA A 43 8.84 14.80 2.67
N LEU A 44 9.33 14.46 1.48
CA LEU A 44 8.49 13.95 0.38
C LEU A 44 7.83 12.60 0.71
N ILE A 45 8.56 11.69 1.37
CA ILE A 45 8.00 10.40 1.82
C ILE A 45 6.93 10.65 2.89
N GLN A 46 7.17 11.55 3.85
CA GLN A 46 6.19 11.91 4.87
C GLN A 46 4.97 12.58 4.27
N GLU A 47 5.14 13.51 3.33
CA GLU A 47 4.03 14.16 2.62
C GLU A 47 3.21 13.14 1.83
N LYS A 48 3.86 12.24 1.09
CA LYS A 48 3.17 11.14 0.40
C LYS A 48 2.44 10.22 1.38
N THR A 49 3.05 9.90 2.51
CA THR A 49 2.43 9.07 3.57
C THR A 49 1.24 9.79 4.20
N ASN A 50 1.35 11.10 4.43
CA ASN A 50 0.28 11.94 4.95
C ASN A 50 -0.86 12.04 3.95
N LEU A 51 -0.59 12.28 2.67
CA LEU A 51 -1.59 12.23 1.60
C LEU A 51 -2.28 10.87 1.58
N LEU A 52 -1.54 9.76 1.59
CA LEU A 52 -2.12 8.42 1.68
C LEU A 52 -2.99 8.26 2.94
N SER A 53 -2.56 8.79 4.09
CA SER A 53 -3.35 8.77 5.33
C SER A 53 -4.59 9.67 5.29
N VAL A 54 -4.52 10.79 4.57
CA VAL A 54 -5.60 11.76 4.38
C VAL A 54 -6.61 11.20 3.38
N PHE A 55 -6.17 10.51 2.33
CA PHE A 55 -7.03 9.67 1.50
C PHE A 55 -7.70 8.60 2.37
N SER A 56 -6.96 7.85 3.18
CA SER A 56 -7.54 6.86 4.12
C SER A 56 -8.51 7.46 5.16
N LYS A 57 -8.33 8.73 5.56
CA LYS A 57 -9.24 9.45 6.48
C LYS A 57 -10.43 10.10 5.77
N ASN A 58 -10.29 10.55 4.53
CA ASN A 58 -11.36 11.17 3.73
C ASN A 58 -12.28 10.11 3.10
N ILE A 59 -11.88 8.84 3.06
CA ILE A 59 -12.78 7.71 2.81
C ILE A 59 -13.59 7.37 4.08
N SER A 60 -14.11 8.39 4.76
CA SER A 60 -15.09 8.26 5.84
C SER A 60 -16.48 8.74 5.40
N PHE A 61 -16.85 8.49 4.14
CA PHE A 61 -18.24 8.64 3.67
C PHE A 61 -18.84 7.27 3.40
N ASN A 62 -19.23 6.61 4.49
CA ASN A 62 -20.17 5.52 4.73
C ASN A 62 -20.54 4.42 3.69
N ASN A 63 -20.19 4.46 2.41
CA ASN A 63 -20.37 3.37 1.44
C ASN A 63 -19.19 3.38 0.46
N PHE A 64 -18.59 2.21 0.19
CA PHE A 64 -17.55 2.06 -0.83
C PHE A 64 -18.22 1.64 -2.15
N ASN A 65 -17.71 2.11 -3.28
CA ASN A 65 -18.16 1.61 -4.58
C ASN A 65 -17.60 0.21 -4.81
N ILE A 66 -16.34 -0.01 -4.43
CA ILE A 66 -15.59 -1.23 -4.74
C ILE A 66 -14.79 -1.68 -3.51
N MET A 67 -14.81 -2.97 -3.21
CA MET A 67 -13.77 -3.61 -2.39
C MET A 67 -12.85 -4.43 -3.27
N LEU A 68 -11.55 -4.36 -3.00
CA LEU A 68 -10.56 -5.23 -3.63
C LEU A 68 -10.15 -6.35 -2.67
N SER A 69 -10.44 -7.60 -3.05
CA SER A 69 -9.96 -8.82 -2.39
C SER A 69 -8.73 -9.33 -3.16
N TYR A 70 -7.58 -9.42 -2.49
CA TYR A 70 -6.32 -9.84 -3.10
C TYR A 70 -5.42 -10.54 -2.08
N SER A 71 -4.55 -11.44 -2.58
CA SER A 71 -3.54 -12.08 -1.72
C SER A 71 -2.47 -11.06 -1.32
N PRO A 72 -2.00 -11.05 -0.07
CA PRO A 72 -0.90 -10.19 0.39
C PRO A 72 0.37 -10.28 -0.48
N ASP A 73 0.62 -11.43 -1.11
CA ASP A 73 1.75 -11.61 -2.02
C ASP A 73 1.61 -10.83 -3.34
N ASP A 74 0.39 -10.40 -3.68
CA ASP A 74 0.07 -9.62 -4.88
C ASP A 74 -0.12 -8.13 -4.57
N THR A 75 0.42 -7.66 -3.45
CA THR A 75 0.29 -6.27 -2.96
C THR A 75 0.67 -5.25 -4.03
N ILE A 76 1.77 -5.45 -4.75
CA ILE A 76 2.27 -4.47 -5.73
C ILE A 76 1.26 -4.24 -6.86
N ILE A 77 0.79 -5.33 -7.49
CA ILE A 77 -0.14 -5.24 -8.62
C ILE A 77 -1.51 -4.76 -8.15
N SER A 78 -1.95 -5.20 -6.97
CA SER A 78 -3.22 -4.77 -6.39
C SER A 78 -3.20 -3.27 -6.10
N HIS A 79 -2.10 -2.71 -5.60
CA HIS A 79 -1.95 -1.27 -5.43
C HIS A 79 -1.99 -0.50 -6.76
N HIS A 80 -1.42 -1.05 -7.83
CA HIS A 80 -1.55 -0.44 -9.15
C HIS A 80 -3.00 -0.38 -9.61
N LEU A 81 -3.76 -1.45 -9.42
CA LEU A 81 -5.19 -1.49 -9.75
C LEU A 81 -5.99 -0.48 -8.91
N VAL A 82 -5.72 -0.40 -7.60
CA VAL A 82 -6.35 0.60 -6.71
C VAL A 82 -6.09 2.01 -7.19
N ASN A 83 -4.85 2.35 -7.51
CA ASN A 83 -4.51 3.70 -7.98
C ASN A 83 -5.28 4.04 -9.25
N ARG A 84 -5.36 3.11 -10.21
CA ARG A 84 -6.14 3.33 -11.43
C ARG A 84 -7.64 3.50 -11.17
N LEU A 85 -8.20 2.74 -10.25
CA LEU A 85 -9.61 2.89 -9.88
C LEU A 85 -9.87 4.24 -9.20
N ILE A 86 -8.95 4.69 -8.35
CA ILE A 86 -9.04 6.01 -7.72
C ILE A 86 -8.88 7.13 -8.76
N ASP A 87 -7.97 6.98 -9.73
CA ASP A 87 -7.79 7.94 -10.84
C ASP A 87 -9.05 8.09 -11.70
N GLU A 88 -9.93 7.07 -11.69
CA GLU A 88 -11.23 7.04 -12.36
C GLU A 88 -12.40 7.37 -11.40
N ASP A 89 -12.10 8.06 -10.28
CA ASP A 89 -13.05 8.53 -9.26
C ASP A 89 -13.85 7.43 -8.51
N PHE A 90 -13.37 6.17 -8.51
CA PHE A 90 -13.97 5.13 -7.68
C PHE A 90 -13.49 5.22 -6.22
N SER A 91 -14.42 5.01 -5.28
CA SER A 91 -14.06 4.76 -3.87
C SER A 91 -13.75 3.28 -3.66
N VAL A 92 -12.50 2.99 -3.28
CA VAL A 92 -11.98 1.62 -3.15
C VAL A 92 -11.59 1.32 -1.70
N SER A 93 -12.07 0.20 -1.15
CA SER A 93 -11.54 -0.39 0.08
C SER A 93 -10.55 -1.50 -0.25
N ILE A 94 -9.46 -1.56 0.52
CA ILE A 94 -8.43 -2.60 0.40
C ILE A 94 -8.08 -3.17 1.77
N ASN A 95 -7.93 -4.49 1.84
CA ASN A 95 -7.55 -5.18 3.07
C ASN A 95 -6.03 -5.08 3.28
N LEU A 96 -5.56 -3.92 3.77
CA LEU A 96 -4.13 -3.59 3.86
C LEU A 96 -3.35 -4.41 4.89
N ASN A 97 -4.01 -5.12 5.81
CA ASN A 97 -3.33 -5.74 6.95
C ASN A 97 -3.93 -7.11 7.29
N GLN A 98 -3.12 -8.16 7.27
CA GLN A 98 -3.51 -9.47 7.83
C GLN A 98 -3.88 -9.40 9.33
N SER A 99 -3.48 -8.33 10.04
CA SER A 99 -3.80 -8.10 11.45
C SER A 99 -5.19 -7.52 11.70
N THR A 100 -5.93 -7.11 10.66
CA THR A 100 -7.32 -6.72 10.84
C THR A 100 -8.20 -7.96 11.00
N LYS A 101 -8.88 -8.03 12.15
CA LYS A 101 -9.88 -9.08 12.45
C LYS A 101 -10.84 -9.20 11.27
N PHE A 102 -11.11 -10.43 10.80
CA PHE A 102 -12.06 -10.76 9.74
C PHE A 102 -13.38 -9.96 9.82
N ASN A 103 -13.85 -9.65 11.03
CA ASN A 103 -15.04 -8.81 11.26
C ASN A 103 -14.97 -7.41 10.61
N ARG A 104 -13.78 -6.80 10.47
CA ARG A 104 -13.61 -5.50 9.81
C ARG A 104 -13.76 -5.65 8.29
N THR A 105 -13.16 -6.69 7.73
CA THR A 105 -13.31 -7.07 6.33
C THR A 105 -14.78 -7.33 5.98
N LEU A 106 -15.54 -8.02 6.85
CA LEU A 106 -16.98 -8.22 6.66
C LEU A 106 -17.75 -6.89 6.59
N GLN A 107 -17.39 -5.90 7.40
CA GLN A 107 -18.00 -4.57 7.33
C GLN A 107 -17.69 -3.87 6.00
N GLU A 108 -16.48 -4.02 5.48
CA GLU A 108 -16.08 -3.45 4.19
C GLU A 108 -16.82 -4.13 3.03
N ILE A 109 -16.95 -5.46 3.05
CA ILE A 109 -17.78 -6.22 2.09
C ILE A 109 -19.23 -5.70 2.12
N ASN A 110 -19.81 -5.53 3.31
CA ASN A 110 -21.18 -5.05 3.45
C ASN A 110 -21.39 -3.63 2.90
N LYS A 111 -20.43 -2.74 3.12
CA LYS A 111 -20.47 -1.35 2.65
C LYS A 111 -20.15 -1.18 1.16
N SER A 112 -19.65 -2.22 0.49
CA SER A 112 -19.21 -2.14 -0.90
C SER A 112 -20.33 -2.53 -1.87
N ASN A 113 -20.43 -1.87 -3.03
CA ASN A 113 -21.42 -2.23 -4.04
C ASN A 113 -21.00 -3.49 -4.82
N CYS A 114 -19.71 -3.59 -5.15
CA CYS A 114 -19.12 -4.78 -5.77
C CYS A 114 -17.77 -5.11 -5.14
N ILE A 115 -17.35 -6.37 -5.34
CA ILE A 115 -16.07 -6.88 -4.90
C ILE A 115 -15.28 -7.32 -6.14
N ILE A 116 -14.08 -6.78 -6.30
CA ILE A 116 -13.12 -7.26 -7.30
C ILE A 116 -12.28 -8.34 -6.64
N LEU A 117 -12.20 -9.50 -7.29
CA LEU A 117 -11.39 -10.64 -6.86
C LEU A 117 -10.12 -10.69 -7.71
N CYS A 118 -8.97 -10.40 -7.12
CA CYS A 118 -7.66 -10.49 -7.78
C CYS A 118 -7.20 -11.95 -7.85
N LEU A 119 -7.65 -12.68 -8.87
CA LEU A 119 -7.39 -14.10 -9.04
C LEU A 119 -5.95 -14.34 -9.55
N SER A 120 -5.05 -14.61 -8.61
CA SER A 120 -3.71 -15.13 -8.84
C SER A 120 -3.60 -16.58 -8.31
N LYS A 121 -2.43 -17.21 -8.47
CA LYS A 121 -2.17 -18.49 -7.79
C LYS A 121 -2.21 -18.33 -6.26
N ASN A 122 -1.62 -17.26 -5.75
CA ASN A 122 -1.55 -16.96 -4.31
C ASN A 122 -2.94 -16.70 -3.72
N TYR A 123 -3.87 -16.14 -4.51
CA TYR A 123 -5.24 -15.92 -4.10
C TYR A 123 -5.98 -17.21 -3.72
N PHE A 124 -5.80 -18.27 -4.52
CA PHE A 124 -6.45 -19.56 -4.26
C PHE A 124 -5.83 -20.34 -3.10
N GLU A 125 -4.63 -19.96 -2.66
CA GLU A 125 -3.93 -20.57 -1.53
C GLU A 125 -4.19 -19.83 -0.21
N ASP A 126 -4.85 -18.66 -0.26
CA ASP A 126 -5.13 -17.80 0.89
C ASP A 126 -6.53 -18.03 1.47
N GLU A 127 -6.58 -18.53 2.71
CA GLU A 127 -7.82 -18.88 3.42
C GLU A 127 -8.72 -17.65 3.68
N LEU A 128 -8.14 -16.45 3.85
CA LEU A 128 -8.92 -15.23 4.05
C LEU A 128 -9.58 -14.82 2.73
N CYS A 129 -8.86 -14.88 1.62
CA CYS A 129 -9.40 -14.61 0.29
C CYS A 129 -10.59 -15.53 -0.03
N GLU A 130 -10.48 -16.83 0.28
CA GLU A 130 -11.58 -17.79 0.13
C GLU A 130 -12.79 -17.41 0.99
N LYS A 131 -12.58 -17.08 2.27
CA LYS A 131 -13.66 -16.68 3.19
C LYS A 131 -14.35 -15.38 2.77
N GLU A 132 -13.60 -14.40 2.28
CA GLU A 132 -14.12 -13.14 1.76
C GLU A 132 -15.01 -13.39 0.53
N ALA A 133 -14.51 -14.12 -0.45
CA ALA A 133 -15.23 -14.44 -1.68
C ALA A 133 -16.52 -15.22 -1.38
N LYS A 134 -16.44 -16.22 -0.50
CA LYS A 134 -17.58 -17.02 -0.08
C LYS A 134 -18.63 -16.17 0.63
N TYR A 135 -18.23 -15.36 1.61
CA TYR A 135 -19.17 -14.50 2.33
C TYR A 135 -19.84 -13.49 1.39
N ALA A 136 -19.07 -12.82 0.53
CA ALA A 136 -19.61 -11.87 -0.44
C ALA A 136 -20.60 -12.53 -1.41
N HIS A 137 -20.33 -13.77 -1.83
CA HIS A 137 -21.27 -14.56 -2.62
C HIS A 137 -22.56 -14.87 -1.85
N GLU A 138 -22.46 -15.32 -0.59
CA GLU A 138 -23.60 -15.67 0.25
C GLU A 138 -24.56 -14.49 0.49
N ILE A 139 -24.03 -13.27 0.64
CA ILE A 139 -24.85 -12.07 0.81
C ILE A 139 -25.25 -11.40 -0.52
N GLY A 140 -24.98 -12.04 -1.66
CA GLY A 140 -25.42 -11.59 -2.99
C GLY A 140 -24.68 -10.36 -3.54
N LYS A 141 -23.42 -10.13 -3.16
CA LYS A 141 -22.61 -9.05 -3.75
C LYS A 141 -22.22 -9.37 -5.18
N SER A 142 -22.05 -8.31 -5.99
CA SER A 142 -21.51 -8.43 -7.34
C SER A 142 -20.01 -8.75 -7.26
N LEU A 143 -19.61 -9.93 -7.75
CA LEU A 143 -18.22 -10.37 -7.80
C LEU A 143 -17.65 -10.17 -9.21
N ILE A 144 -16.54 -9.44 -9.30
CA ILE A 144 -15.84 -9.15 -10.56
C ILE A 144 -14.48 -9.87 -10.52
N PRO A 145 -14.32 -11.00 -11.21
CA PRO A 145 -13.04 -11.70 -11.26
C PRO A 145 -12.06 -10.95 -12.18
N VAL A 146 -10.88 -10.64 -11.66
CA VAL A 146 -9.77 -10.06 -12.42
C VAL A 146 -8.60 -11.02 -12.33
N LYS A 147 -8.17 -11.55 -13.48
CA LYS A 147 -6.98 -12.39 -13.53
C LYS A 147 -5.74 -11.53 -13.29
N VAL A 148 -4.96 -11.85 -12.27
CA VAL A 148 -3.67 -11.22 -12.00
C VAL A 148 -2.57 -12.16 -12.46
N GLN A 149 -1.72 -11.67 -13.36
CA GLN A 149 -0.52 -12.38 -13.80
C GLN A 149 0.70 -11.72 -13.16
N ASN A 150 1.36 -12.49 -12.30
CA ASN A 150 2.70 -12.19 -11.81
C ASN A 150 3.74 -12.71 -12.80
#